data_AF-A0A150XU93-F1
#
_entry.id   AF-A0A150XU93-F1
#
_cell.length_a   1.000
_cell.length_b   1.000
_cell.length_c   1.000
_cell.angle_alpha   90.00
_cell.angle_beta   90.00
_cell.angle_gamma   90.00
#
_symmetry.space_group_name_H-M   'P 1'
#
loop_
_entity.id
_entity.type
_entity.pdbx_description
1 polymer ?
#
loop_
_entity_poly.entity_id
_entity_poly.type
_entity_poly.pdbx_seq_one_letter_code
_entity_poly.pdbx_strand_id
1 'polypeptide(L)'
;MSRAKLIDYYIEKSQSPDFQIDQIRKELEPNNIPEEDIRAIVKLVDNHILNSAFTKNSKNRSTELIIAGAILALLGAGVTIATYTGLINLGDNFLVVYGPFFGGVSMLFGGLAQRKNSSSKIRSNRQKLDL
;
A
#
# COMPACT_ATOMS: atom_id res chain seq x y z
N MET A 1 18.25 -8.78 -29.34
CA MET A 1 17.20 -8.15 -28.51
C MET A 1 17.90 -7.27 -27.47
N SER A 2 17.39 -6.08 -27.12
CA SER A 2 18.06 -5.19 -26.14
C SER A 2 17.73 -5.61 -24.70
N ARG A 3 18.69 -5.47 -23.76
CA ARG A 3 18.50 -5.77 -22.33
C ARG A 3 17.26 -5.12 -21.72
N ALA A 4 16.96 -3.87 -22.11
CA ALA A 4 15.78 -3.14 -21.62
C ALA A 4 14.47 -3.85 -21.99
N LYS A 5 14.36 -4.35 -23.24
CA LYS A 5 13.16 -5.07 -23.70
C LYS A 5 12.95 -6.40 -22.97
N LEU A 6 14.03 -7.07 -22.57
CA LEU A 6 13.95 -8.30 -21.78
C LEU A 6 13.43 -8.01 -20.37
N ILE A 7 13.91 -6.94 -19.75
CA ILE A 7 13.44 -6.50 -18.43
C ILE A 7 11.94 -6.19 -18.48
N ASP A 8 11.51 -5.39 -19.47
CA ASP A 8 10.10 -5.03 -19.62
C ASP A 8 9.20 -6.26 -19.84
N TYR A 9 9.64 -7.20 -20.69
CA TYR A 9 8.94 -8.46 -20.93
C TYR A 9 8.75 -9.29 -19.65
N TYR A 10 9.81 -9.43 -18.83
CA TYR A 10 9.71 -10.18 -17.59
C TYR A 10 8.94 -9.44 -16.49
N ILE A 11 8.95 -8.11 -16.48
CA ILE A 11 8.08 -7.31 -15.60
C ILE A 11 6.61 -7.54 -15.96
N GLU A 12 6.25 -7.53 -17.25
CA GLU A 12 4.88 -7.80 -17.69
C GLU A 12 4.46 -9.25 -17.38
N LYS A 13 5.33 -10.22 -17.68
CA LYS A 13 5.11 -11.64 -17.37
C LYS A 13 4.96 -11.89 -15.86
N SER A 14 5.65 -11.11 -15.01
CA SER A 14 5.53 -11.21 -13.56
C SER A 14 4.16 -10.85 -12.97
N GLN A 15 3.28 -10.21 -13.76
CA GLN A 15 1.91 -9.96 -13.34
C GLN A 15 1.02 -11.20 -13.44
N SER A 16 1.50 -12.26 -14.08
CA SER A 16 0.78 -13.52 -14.18
C SER A 16 0.90 -14.32 -12.87
N PRO A 17 -0.20 -14.92 -12.38
CA PRO A 17 -0.21 -15.62 -11.08
C PRO A 17 0.71 -16.85 -11.01
N ASP A 18 1.10 -17.41 -12.15
CA ASP A 18 2.00 -18.59 -12.26
C ASP A 18 3.49 -18.23 -12.43
N PHE A 19 3.84 -16.94 -12.39
CA PHE A 19 5.20 -16.52 -12.62
C PHE A 19 6.13 -16.86 -11.45
N GLN A 20 7.27 -17.50 -11.76
CA GLN A 20 8.33 -17.78 -10.79
C GLN A 20 9.63 -17.16 -11.26
N ILE A 21 10.35 -16.49 -10.36
CA ILE A 21 11.63 -15.83 -10.68
C ILE A 21 12.67 -16.83 -11.20
N ASP A 22 12.63 -18.08 -10.73
CA ASP A 22 13.54 -19.14 -11.18
C ASP A 22 13.37 -19.48 -12.68
N GLN A 23 12.22 -19.17 -13.28
CA GLN A 23 11.98 -19.35 -14.72
C GLN A 23 12.79 -18.36 -15.55
N ILE A 24 13.09 -17.15 -15.03
CA ILE A 24 13.89 -16.14 -15.73
C ILE A 24 15.28 -16.68 -16.05
N ARG A 25 15.93 -17.32 -15.07
CA ARG A 25 17.27 -17.89 -15.27
C ARG A 25 17.22 -19.07 -16.26
N LYS A 26 16.26 -19.98 -16.10
CA LYS A 26 16.06 -21.15 -16.98
C LYS A 26 15.77 -20.76 -18.43
N GLU A 27 15.09 -19.63 -18.65
CA GLU A 27 14.79 -19.11 -19.99
C GLU A 27 15.97 -18.33 -20.59
N LEU A 28 16.82 -17.70 -19.78
CA LEU A 28 17.94 -16.87 -20.27
C LEU A 28 19.27 -17.62 -20.43
N GLU A 29 19.52 -18.67 -19.65
CA GLU A 29 20.69 -19.55 -19.78
C GLU A 29 20.86 -20.16 -21.18
N PRO A 30 19.82 -20.76 -21.82
CA PRO A 30 19.95 -21.33 -23.15
C PRO A 30 20.08 -20.27 -24.27
N ASN A 31 19.80 -19.00 -23.97
CA ASN A 31 19.87 -17.90 -24.94
C ASN A 31 21.27 -17.26 -25.04
N ASN A 32 22.30 -17.90 -24.46
CA ASN A 32 23.71 -17.47 -24.55
C ASN A 32 23.94 -16.04 -24.03
N ILE A 33 23.11 -15.60 -23.08
CA ILE A 33 23.22 -14.31 -22.42
C ILE A 33 24.30 -14.38 -21.33
N PRO A 34 25.17 -13.36 -21.19
CA PRO A 34 26.18 -13.34 -20.13
C PRO A 34 25.57 -13.50 -18.74
N GLU A 35 26.20 -14.30 -17.87
CA GLU A 35 25.67 -14.57 -16.53
C GLU A 35 25.50 -13.30 -15.68
N GLU A 36 26.38 -12.31 -15.89
CA GLU A 36 26.29 -10.97 -15.30
C GLU A 36 24.98 -10.26 -15.65
N ASP A 37 24.49 -10.45 -16.88
CA ASP A 37 23.27 -9.82 -17.40
C ASP A 37 22.04 -10.53 -16.88
N ILE A 38 22.08 -11.86 -16.84
CA ILE A 38 21.02 -12.67 -16.23
C ILE A 38 20.86 -12.25 -14.77
N ARG A 39 21.96 -12.14 -14.02
CA ARG A 39 21.94 -11.69 -12.63
C ARG A 39 21.36 -10.28 -12.50
N ALA A 40 21.75 -9.36 -13.37
CA ALA A 40 21.24 -7.99 -13.36
C ALA A 40 19.73 -7.94 -13.63
N ILE A 41 19.25 -8.67 -14.64
CA ILE A 41 17.84 -8.76 -15.03
C ILE A 41 17.01 -9.34 -13.88
N VAL A 42 17.43 -10.50 -13.33
CA VAL A 42 16.73 -11.15 -12.22
C VAL A 42 16.63 -10.21 -11.01
N LYS A 43 17.72 -9.54 -10.64
CA LYS A 43 17.74 -8.61 -9.50
C LYS A 43 16.81 -7.41 -9.72
N LEU A 44 16.72 -6.89 -10.95
CA LEU A 44 15.84 -5.77 -11.26
C LEU A 44 14.37 -6.19 -11.22
N VAL A 45 14.04 -7.35 -11.80
CA VAL A 45 12.68 -7.90 -11.80
C VAL A 45 12.22 -8.22 -10.37
N ASP A 46 13.06 -8.86 -9.57
CA ASP A 46 12.77 -9.17 -8.16
C ASP A 46 12.50 -7.90 -7.33
N ASN A 47 13.39 -6.90 -7.43
CA ASN A 47 13.18 -5.60 -6.79
C ASN A 47 11.89 -4.91 -7.24
N HIS A 48 11.52 -5.04 -8.52
CA HIS A 48 10.28 -4.46 -9.06
C HIS A 48 9.04 -5.16 -8.46
N ILE A 49 9.04 -6.49 -8.39
CA ILE A 49 7.97 -7.29 -7.78
C ILE A 49 7.81 -6.93 -6.30
N LEU A 50 8.91 -6.89 -5.55
CA LEU A 50 8.88 -6.52 -4.13
C LEU A 50 8.34 -5.10 -3.93
N ASN A 51 8.87 -4.11 -4.67
CA ASN A 51 8.41 -2.72 -4.54
C ASN A 51 6.94 -2.55 -4.95
N SER A 52 6.48 -3.24 -5.98
CA SER A 52 5.08 -3.21 -6.41
C SER A 52 4.15 -3.84 -5.38
N ALA A 53 4.56 -4.95 -4.73
CA ALA A 53 3.83 -5.56 -3.62
C ALA A 53 3.74 -4.60 -2.41
N PHE A 54 4.85 -4.00 -1.99
CA PHE A 54 4.87 -3.04 -0.87
C PHE A 54 4.02 -1.79 -1.16
N THR A 55 4.13 -1.22 -2.36
CA THR A 55 3.36 -0.01 -2.73
C THR A 55 1.87 -0.31 -2.85
N LYS A 56 1.47 -1.42 -3.46
CA LYS A 56 0.07 -1.86 -3.54
C LYS A 56 -0.52 -2.10 -2.15
N ASN A 57 0.21 -2.81 -1.28
CA ASN A 57 -0.24 -3.08 0.08
C ASN A 57 -0.37 -1.79 0.91
N SER A 58 0.56 -0.84 0.77
CA SER A 58 0.51 0.46 1.48
C SER A 58 -0.71 1.31 1.06
N LYS A 59 -1.09 1.28 -0.22
CA LYS A 59 -2.22 2.05 -0.76
C LYS A 59 -3.56 1.48 -0.28
N ASN A 60 -3.68 0.15 -0.25
CA ASN A 60 -4.86 -0.54 0.26
C ASN A 60 -5.01 -0.32 1.77
N ARG A 61 -3.94 -0.52 2.54
CA ARG A 61 -3.91 -0.30 3.99
C ARG A 61 -4.32 1.11 4.40
N SER A 62 -3.82 2.12 3.68
CA SER A 62 -4.18 3.52 3.96
C SER A 62 -5.67 3.79 3.73
N THR A 63 -6.25 3.20 2.68
CA THR A 63 -7.67 3.35 2.36
C THR A 63 -8.55 2.62 3.37
N GLU A 64 -8.16 1.41 3.77
CA GLU A 64 -8.82 0.64 4.84
C GLU A 64 -8.85 1.39 6.17
N LEU A 65 -7.73 1.98 6.59
CA LEU A 65 -7.65 2.78 7.82
C LEU A 65 -8.57 4.01 7.77
N ILE A 66 -8.66 4.68 6.62
CA ILE A 66 -9.54 5.84 6.44
C ILE A 66 -11.02 5.40 6.54
N ILE A 67 -11.41 4.32 5.87
CA ILE A 67 -12.79 3.82 5.88
C ILE A 67 -13.19 3.35 7.29
N ALA A 68 -12.32 2.56 7.94
CA ALA A 68 -12.56 2.07 9.30
C ALA A 68 -12.66 3.23 10.31
N GLY A 69 -11.76 4.21 10.21
CA GLY A 69 -11.79 5.41 11.03
C GLY A 69 -13.05 6.26 10.80
N ALA A 70 -13.50 6.40 9.55
CA ALA A 70 -14.73 7.12 9.21
C ALA A 70 -15.98 6.46 9.81
N ILE A 71 -16.09 5.13 9.69
CA ILE A 71 -17.20 4.37 10.28
C ILE A 71 -17.19 4.52 11.80
N LEU A 72 -16.03 4.34 12.43
CA LEU A 72 -15.88 4.45 13.88
C LEU A 72 -16.22 5.85 14.39
N ALA A 73 -15.77 6.90 13.68
CA ALA A 73 -16.07 8.28 14.02
C ALA A 73 -17.57 8.59 13.89
N LEU A 74 -18.25 8.09 12.85
CA LEU A 74 -19.69 8.24 12.67
C LEU A 74 -20.49 7.53 13.77
N LEU A 75 -20.09 6.31 14.15
CA LEU A 75 -20.70 5.59 15.26
C LEU A 75 -20.47 6.33 16.58
N GLY A 76 -19.24 6.77 16.86
CA GLY A 76 -18.92 7.54 18.05
C GLY A 76 -19.69 8.86 18.14
N ALA A 77 -19.83 9.58 17.03
CA ALA A 77 -20.63 10.79 16.95
C ALA A 77 -22.12 10.49 17.19
N GLY A 78 -22.65 9.41 16.61
CA GLY A 78 -24.03 8.97 16.82
C GLY A 78 -24.32 8.64 18.29
N VAL A 79 -23.43 7.90 18.95
CA VAL A 79 -23.54 7.60 20.39
C VAL A 79 -23.47 8.90 21.21
N THR A 80 -22.54 9.80 20.88
CA THR A 80 -22.41 11.10 21.58
C THR A 80 -23.69 11.92 21.47
N ILE A 81 -24.29 12.01 20.27
CA ILE A 81 -25.55 12.72 20.05
C ILE A 81 -26.69 12.04 20.82
N ALA A 82 -26.81 10.71 20.75
CA ALA A 82 -27.87 9.96 21.42
C ALA A 82 -27.79 10.09 22.96
N THR A 83 -26.60 10.14 23.53
CA THR A 83 -26.39 10.42 24.96
C THR A 83 -26.78 11.87 25.30
N TYR A 84 -26.41 12.85 24.47
CA TYR A 84 -26.70 14.26 24.73
C TYR A 84 -28.19 14.61 24.56
N THR A 85 -28.90 13.94 23.65
CA THR A 85 -30.35 14.08 23.46
C THR A 85 -31.16 13.30 24.50
N GLY A 86 -30.52 12.62 25.45
CA GLY A 86 -31.18 11.83 26.49
C GLY A 86 -31.83 10.53 26.01
N LEU A 87 -31.56 10.10 24.77
CA LEU A 87 -32.00 8.80 24.24
C LEU A 87 -31.29 7.63 24.95
N ILE A 88 -30.08 7.88 25.46
CA ILE A 88 -29.31 6.93 26.25
C ILE A 88 -28.86 7.62 27.55
N ASN A 89 -29.45 7.25 28.67
CA ASN A 89 -29.09 7.79 29.99
C ASN A 89 -27.85 7.05 30.53
N LEU A 90 -26.67 7.65 30.41
CA LEU A 90 -25.42 7.10 30.95
C LEU A 90 -25.03 7.62 32.35
N GLY A 91 -25.90 8.41 33.00
CA GLY A 91 -25.57 9.05 34.28
C GLY A 91 -24.36 9.99 34.15
N ASP A 92 -23.46 10.00 35.14
CA ASP A 92 -22.29 10.90 35.18
C ASP A 92 -21.07 10.42 34.34
N ASN A 93 -21.16 9.27 33.67
CA ASN A 93 -20.03 8.68 32.92
C ASN A 93 -19.93 9.17 31.47
N PHE A 94 -19.92 10.49 31.28
CA PHE A 94 -19.76 11.12 29.95
C PHE A 94 -18.39 10.85 29.29
N LEU A 95 -17.35 10.54 30.08
CA LEU A 95 -15.97 10.37 29.59
C LEU A 95 -15.78 9.14 28.67
N VAL A 96 -16.55 8.07 28.87
CA VAL A 96 -16.45 6.82 28.08
C VAL A 96 -16.99 7.01 26.66
N VAL A 97 -17.96 7.91 26.49
CA VAL A 97 -18.66 8.16 25.22
C VAL A 97 -17.76 8.81 24.17
N TYR A 98 -16.76 9.59 24.59
CA TYR A 98 -15.85 10.28 23.68
C TYR A 98 -14.74 9.36 23.11
N GLY A 99 -14.47 8.21 23.75
CA GLY A 99 -13.41 7.29 23.34
C GLY A 99 -13.50 6.82 21.88
N PRO A 100 -14.66 6.31 21.43
CA PRO A 100 -14.85 5.90 20.03
C PRO A 100 -14.67 7.04 19.02
N PHE A 101 -15.14 8.25 19.35
CA PHE A 101 -15.01 9.42 18.48
C PHE A 101 -13.54 9.84 18.31
N PHE A 102 -12.81 10.03 19.40
CA PHE A 102 -11.38 10.37 19.34
C PHE A 102 -10.55 9.24 18.72
N GLY A 103 -10.89 7.98 18.99
CA GLY A 103 -10.29 6.82 18.33
C GLY A 103 -10.46 6.85 16.81
N GLY A 104 -11.68 7.07 16.32
CA GLY A 104 -11.97 7.19 14.89
C GLY A 104 -11.24 8.37 14.22
N VAL A 105 -11.22 9.53 14.88
CA VAL A 105 -10.51 10.73 14.40
C VAL A 105 -9.00 10.48 14.31
N SER A 106 -8.38 9.86 15.32
CA SER A 106 -6.95 9.54 15.31
C SER A 106 -6.56 8.60 14.15
N MET A 107 -7.42 7.62 13.87
CA MET A 107 -7.22 6.65 12.79
C MET A 107 -7.36 7.30 11.40
N LEU A 108 -8.28 8.25 11.25
CA LEU A 108 -8.41 9.08 10.04
C LEU A 108 -7.15 9.91 9.79
N PHE A 109 -6.63 10.62 10.80
CA PHE A 109 -5.40 11.39 10.67
C PHE A 109 -4.18 10.50 10.36
N GLY A 110 -4.07 9.33 11.02
CA GLY A 110 -3.03 8.34 10.73
C GLY A 110 -3.09 7.83 9.28
N GLY A 111 -4.28 7.50 8.78
CA GLY A 111 -4.48 7.05 7.40
C GLY A 111 -4.18 8.15 6.37
N LEU A 112 -4.57 9.40 6.63
CA LEU A 112 -4.28 10.55 5.77
C LEU A 112 -2.77 10.87 5.73
N ALA A 113 -2.09 10.82 6.88
CA ALA A 113 -0.64 11.02 6.96
C ALA A 113 0.11 9.92 6.18
N GLN A 114 -0.31 8.66 6.30
CA GLN A 114 0.25 7.53 5.57
C GLN A 114 0.04 7.67 4.06
N ARG A 115 -1.14 8.11 3.62
CA ARG A 115 -1.45 8.39 2.20
C ARG A 115 -0.61 9.54 1.63
N LYS A 116 -0.38 10.61 2.40
CA LYS A 116 0.48 11.75 2.00
C LYS A 116 1.94 11.32 1.83
N ASN A 117 2.48 10.53 2.75
CA ASN A 117 3.84 10.04 2.68
C ASN A 117 4.07 9.09 1.50
N SER A 118 3.12 8.19 1.22
CA SER A 118 3.19 7.32 0.03
C SER A 118 3.10 8.10 -1.28
N SER A 119 2.28 9.15 -1.35
CA SER A 119 2.16 9.99 -2.56
C SER A 119 3.40 10.85 -2.80
N SER A 120 4.02 11.36 -1.74
CA SER A 120 5.29 12.09 -1.80
C SER A 120 6.44 11.24 -2.33
N LYS A 121 6.56 10.00 -1.83
CA LYS A 121 7.63 9.05 -2.23
C LYS A 121 7.54 8.68 -3.71
N ILE A 122 6.33 8.49 -4.24
CA ILE A 122 6.10 8.18 -5.67
C ILE A 122 6.49 9.38 -6.57
N ARG A 123 6.19 10.60 -6.13
CA ARG A 123 6.50 11.83 -6.89
C ARG A 123 8.01 12.08 -6.98
N SER A 124 8.75 11.85 -5.89
CA SER A 124 10.21 11.94 -5.87
C SER A 124 10.88 10.89 -6.76
N ASN A 125 10.33 9.67 -6.84
CA ASN A 125 10.93 8.61 -7.65
C ASN A 125 10.74 8.84 -9.16
N ARG A 126 9.63 9.43 -9.59
CA ARG A 126 9.45 9.85 -11.00
C ARG A 126 10.46 10.93 -11.41
N GLN A 127 10.73 11.89 -10.53
CA GLN A 127 11.66 12.98 -10.82
C GLN A 127 13.11 12.51 -10.99
N LYS A 128 13.48 11.32 -10.48
CA LYS A 128 14.80 10.69 -10.68
C LYS A 128 14.90 9.85 -11.97
N LEU A 129 13.78 9.51 -12.60
CA LEU A 129 13.75 8.75 -13.86
C LEU A 129 13.80 9.65 -15.10
N ASP A 130 13.55 10.95 -14.93
CA ASP A 130 13.56 11.98 -15.98
C ASP A 130 14.92 12.73 -16.09
N LEU A 131 15.97 12.24 -15.42
CA LEU A 131 17.35 12.77 -15.39
C LEU A 131 18.33 11.71 -15.87
#